data_AF-A0A0C9ZVD3-F1
#
_entry.id   AF-A0A0C9ZVD3-F1
#
_cell.length_a   1.000
_cell.length_b   1.000
_cell.length_c   1.000
_cell.angle_alpha   90.00
_cell.angle_beta   90.00
_cell.angle_gamma   90.00
#
_symmetry.space_group_name_H-M   'P 1'
#
loop_
_entity.id
_entity.type
_entity.pdbx_description
1 polymer ?
#
loop_
_entity_poly.entity_id
_entity_poly.type
_entity_poly.pdbx_seq_one_letter_code
_entity_poly.pdbx_strand_id
1 'polypeptide(L)' 'QREYVEQLQADITALQARLGEGENAETIVSNHIKLLHRYNEAKDATQVRTGPLASLKGTTVRQIYIDMDLLDDAN' A
#
# COMPACT_ATOMS: atom_id res chain seq x y z
N GLN A 1 -25.84 22.81 19.91
CA GLN A 1 -26.00 21.91 18.75
C GLN A 1 -25.59 22.58 17.44
N ARG A 2 -26.09 23.78 17.09
CA ARG A 2 -25.65 24.51 15.89
C ARG A 2 -24.14 24.80 15.85
N GLU A 3 -23.57 25.28 16.95
CA GLU A 3 -22.13 25.57 17.07
C GLU A 3 -21.24 24.34 16.81
N TYR A 4 -21.68 23.16 17.23
CA TYR A 4 -20.95 21.91 17.01
C TYR A 4 -20.98 21.49 15.53
N VAL A 5 -22.11 21.70 14.84
CA VAL A 5 -22.23 21.46 13.41
C VAL A 5 -21.36 22.43 12.61
N GLU A 6 -21.29 23.70 13.03
CA GLU A 6 -20.42 24.71 12.41
C GLU A 6 -18.94 24.38 12.56
N GLN A 7 -18.51 23.90 13.74
CA GLN A 7 -17.15 23.39 13.95
C GLN A 7 -16.83 22.21 13.03
N LEU A 8 -17.71 21.21 12.96
CA LEU A 8 -17.51 20.07 12.06
C LEU A 8 -17.44 20.49 10.59
N GLN A 9 -18.23 21.49 10.17
CA GLN A 9 -18.18 22.00 8.81
C GLN A 9 -16.87 22.75 8.52
N ALA A 10 -16.34 23.50 9.49
CA ALA A 10 -15.06 24.16 9.39
C ALA A 10 -13.90 23.14 9.28
N ASP A 11 -13.97 22.06 10.05
CA ASP A 11 -12.98 20.98 10.00
C ASP A 11 -12.99 20.26 8.65
N ILE A 12 -14.17 19.93 8.12
CA ILE A 12 -14.31 19.33 6.77
C ILE A 12 -13.70 20.25 5.72
N THR A 13 -13.97 21.56 5.81
CA THR A 13 -13.44 22.56 4.86
C THR A 13 -11.91 22.64 4.94
N ALA A 14 -11.34 22.64 6.14
CA ALA A 14 -9.89 22.66 6.35
C ALA A 14 -9.22 21.37 5.83
N LEU A 15 -9.85 20.21 6.01
CA LEU A 15 -9.38 18.94 5.48
C LEU A 15 -9.43 18.93 3.94
N GLN A 16 -10.52 19.42 3.34
CA GLN A 16 -10.65 19.50 1.88
C GLN A 16 -9.61 20.43 1.26
N ALA A 17 -9.34 21.58 1.89
CA ALA A 17 -8.29 22.50 1.45
C ALA A 17 -6.88 21.88 1.48
N ARG A 18 -6.61 20.98 2.45
CA ARG A 18 -5.34 20.23 2.53
C ARG A 18 -5.23 19.12 1.48
N LEU A 19 -6.35 18.51 1.11
CA LEU A 19 -6.43 17.48 0.05
C LEU A 19 -6.21 18.08 -1.35
N GLY A 20 -6.70 19.30 -1.58
CA GLY A 20 -6.69 19.97 -2.88
C GLY A 20 -8.11 20.17 -3.41
N GLU A 21 -8.31 21.23 -4.20
CA GLU A 21 -9.62 21.53 -4.77
C GLU A 21 -10.06 20.43 -5.75
N GLY A 22 -11.23 19.84 -5.53
CA GLY A 22 -11.80 18.79 -6.38
C GLY A 22 -11.31 17.37 -6.09
N GLU A 23 -10.37 17.20 -5.16
CA GLU A 23 -9.88 15.88 -4.78
C GLU A 23 -10.86 15.17 -3.84
N ASN A 24 -11.23 13.94 -4.18
CA ASN A 24 -12.09 13.10 -3.36
C ASN A 24 -11.22 12.17 -2.50
N ALA A 25 -11.22 12.39 -1.18
CA ALA A 25 -10.45 11.61 -0.21
C ALA A 25 -10.71 10.10 -0.31
N GLU A 26 -11.97 9.69 -0.52
CA GLU A 26 -12.34 8.28 -0.67
C GLU A 26 -11.70 7.67 -1.92
N THR A 27 -11.63 8.44 -3.02
CA THR A 27 -10.98 8.00 -4.25
C THR A 27 -9.47 7.85 -4.08
N ILE A 28 -8.83 8.79 -3.39
CA ILE A 28 -7.39 8.73 -3.08
C ILE A 28 -7.07 7.48 -2.25
N VAL A 29 -7.82 7.27 -1.17
CA VAL A 29 -7.64 6.10 -0.30
C VAL A 29 -7.93 4.79 -1.06
N SER A 30 -8.99 4.76 -1.87
CA SER A 30 -9.30 3.59 -2.71
C SER A 30 -8.19 3.26 -3.70
N ASN A 31 -7.61 4.27 -4.35
CA ASN A 31 -6.49 4.10 -5.28
C ASN A 31 -5.23 3.61 -4.56
N HIS A 32 -4.94 4.14 -3.37
CA HIS A 32 -3.83 3.67 -2.54
C HIS A 32 -3.98 2.19 -2.16
N ILE A 33 -5.17 1.78 -1.68
CA ILE A 33 -5.48 0.39 -1.34
C ILE A 33 -5.31 -0.53 -2.55
N LYS A 34 -5.82 -0.12 -3.73
CA LYS A 34 -5.66 -0.89 -4.97
C LYS A 34 -4.20 -1.05 -5.37
N LEU A 35 -3.39 0.00 -5.23
CA LEU A 35 -1.96 -0.07 -5.54
C LEU A 35 -1.23 -1.03 -4.59
N LEU A 36 -1.54 -0.99 -3.30
CA LEU A 36 -0.99 -1.94 -2.32
C LEU A 36 -1.36 -3.38 -2.65
N HIS A 37 -2.63 -3.66 -2.96
CA HIS A 37 -3.04 -5.01 -3.36
C HIS A 37 -2.32 -5.49 -4.61
N ARG A 38 -2.20 -4.65 -5.65
CA ARG A 38 -1.47 -5.01 -6.87
C ARG A 38 0.01 -5.28 -6.61
N TYR A 39 0.63 -4.50 -5.72
CA TYR A 39 2.02 -4.74 -5.31
C TYR A 39 2.15 -6.09 -4.59
N ASN A 40 1.29 -6.37 -3.60
CA ASN A 40 1.30 -7.62 -2.86
C ASN A 40 1.03 -8.83 -3.77
N GLU A 41 0.05 -8.75 -4.68
CA GLU A 41 -0.23 -9.83 -5.64
C GLU A 41 0.98 -10.13 -6.54
N ALA A 42 1.68 -9.10 -7.01
CA ALA A 42 2.90 -9.28 -7.82
C ALA A 42 4.04 -9.89 -7.00
N LYS A 43 4.19 -9.46 -5.73
CA LYS A 43 5.15 -10.01 -4.77
C LYS A 43 4.86 -11.50 -4.52
N ASP A 44 3.63 -11.84 -4.20
CA ASP A 44 3.18 -13.22 -3.91
C ASP A 44 3.36 -14.14 -5.13
N ALA A 45 3.00 -13.67 -6.32
CA ALA A 45 3.19 -14.42 -7.57
C ALA A 45 4.67 -14.73 -7.83
N THR A 46 5.57 -13.82 -7.44
CA THR A 46 7.02 -14.04 -7.51
C THR A 46 7.47 -15.04 -6.47
N GLN A 47 6.99 -14.91 -5.23
CA GLN A 47 7.30 -15.82 -4.12
C GLN A 47 6.93 -17.28 -4.42
N VAL A 48 5.82 -17.55 -5.11
CA VAL A 48 5.46 -18.92 -5.56
C VAL A 48 6.55 -19.56 -6.42
N ARG A 49 7.28 -18.75 -7.21
CA ARG A 49 8.32 -19.24 -8.12
C ARG A 49 9.71 -19.30 -7.48
N THR A 50 9.90 -18.69 -6.31
CA THR A 50 11.21 -18.64 -5.63
C THR A 50 11.67 -20.02 -5.13
N GLY A 51 10.76 -20.88 -4.67
CA GLY A 51 11.09 -22.23 -4.21
C GLY A 51 11.74 -23.09 -5.30
N PRO A 52 11.08 -23.29 -6.45
CA PRO A 52 11.68 -23.98 -7.59
C PRO A 52 12.98 -23.33 -8.10
N LEU A 53 13.04 -21.99 -8.10
CA LEU A 53 14.23 -21.24 -8.52
C LEU A 53 15.43 -21.46 -7.57
N ALA A 54 15.19 -21.54 -6.26
CA ALA A 54 16.20 -21.80 -5.25
C ALA A 54 16.81 -23.19 -5.44
N SER A 55 15.94 -24.19 -5.65
CA SER A 55 16.35 -25.56 -5.96
C SER A 55 17.18 -25.65 -7.25
N LEU A 56 16.78 -24.94 -8.30
CA LEU A 56 17.51 -24.91 -9.58
C LEU A 56 18.89 -24.24 -9.44
N LYS A 57 18.98 -23.17 -8.65
CA LYS A 57 20.23 -22.41 -8.43
C LYS A 57 21.13 -23.02 -7.35
N GLY A 58 20.71 -24.08 -6.66
CA GLY A 58 21.44 -24.65 -5.54
C GLY A 58 21.63 -23.67 -4.38
N THR A 59 20.73 -22.70 -4.23
CA THR A 59 20.78 -21.66 -3.19
C THR A 59 19.58 -21.78 -2.26
N THR A 60 19.56 -21.00 -1.19
CA THR A 60 18.43 -20.98 -0.26
C THR A 60 17.36 -20.01 -0.74
N VAL A 61 16.10 -20.29 -0.39
CA VAL A 61 14.97 -19.37 -0.64
C VAL A 61 15.26 -17.99 -0.04
N ARG A 62 15.86 -17.93 1.16
CA ARG A 62 16.25 -16.68 1.80
C ARG A 62 17.22 -15.83 0.96
N GLN A 63 18.19 -16.47 0.29
CA GLN A 63 19.12 -15.75 -0.57
C GLN A 63 18.42 -15.16 -1.79
N ILE A 64 17.46 -15.88 -2.38
CA ILE A 64 16.64 -15.37 -3.48
C ILE A 64 15.77 -14.17 -3.04
N TYR A 65 15.23 -14.20 -1.82
CA TYR A 65 14.46 -13.09 -1.29
C TYR A 65 15.32 -11.83 -1.09
N ILE A 66 16.57 -11.99 -0.65
CA ILE A 66 17.55 -10.88 -0.57
C ILE A 66 17.87 -10.35 -1.98
N ASP A 67 18.17 -11.24 -2.92
CA ASP A 67 18.57 -10.85 -4.29
C ASP A 67 17.43 -10.17 -5.08
N MET A 68 16.17 -10.46 -4.72
CA MET A 68 14.96 -9.92 -5.36
C MET A 68 14.29 -8.81 -4.56
N ASP A 69 14.89 -8.35 -3.45
CA ASP A 69 14.32 -7.33 -2.56
C ASP A 69 12.88 -7.67 -2.09
N LEU A 70 12.64 -8.97 -1.83
CA LEU A 70 11.34 -9.50 -1.40
C LEU A 70 11.22 -9.70 0.11
N LEU A 71 12.27 -9.37 0.87
CA LEU A 71 12.21 -9.39 2.32
C LEU A 71 11.15 -8.38 2.79
N ASP A 72 10.21 -8.82 3.62
CA ASP A 72 9.34 -7.88 4.32
C ASP A 72 10.21 -7.08 5.29
N ASP A 73 10.28 -5.76 5.09
CA ASP A 73 10.68 -4.81 6.11
C ASP A 73 9.60 -4.80 7.19
N ALA A 74 9.55 -5.85 8.00
CA ALA A 74 8.71 -5.91 9.18
C ALA A 74 9.33 -4.98 10.24
N ASN A 75 8.91 -3.71 10.22
CA ASN A 75 9.18 -2.73 11.27
C ASN A 75 7.85 -2.23 11.83
#